data_AF-A0A960K7G4-F1
#
_entry.id   AF-A0A960K7G4-F1
#
_cell.length_a   1.000
_cell.length_b   1.000
_cell.length_c   1.000
_cell.angle_alpha   90.00
_cell.angle_beta   90.00
_cell.angle_gamma   90.00
#
_symmetry.space_group_name_H-M   'P 1'
#
loop_
_entity.id
_entity.type
_entity.pdbx_description
1 polymer ?
#
loop_
_entity_poly.entity_id
_entity_poly.type
_entity_poly.pdbx_seq_one_letter_code
_entity_poly.pdbx_strand_id
1 'polypeptide(L)'
;MSKRRSSGRQKPAKKRRLPDRLVFFIDECLGGRRLAEALKACPNVDAILLQEEFERGCDDVAWIPEVAANRWVILTQDDAISRRELEIARLQEHGAMAFILTEGSLSGQQISDLFVEALPKMTRILRRYNRPIIYKVSKSGALSRLAGKKRKKTPGPMPRPKQPKRRGQK
;
A
#
# COMPACT_ATOMS: atom_id res chain seq x y z
N MET A 1 -34.15 23.32 27.59
CA MET A 1 -32.74 23.45 27.14
C MET A 1 -31.97 22.17 27.45
N SER A 2 -31.20 21.68 26.46
CA SER A 2 -30.01 20.80 26.55
C SER A 2 -30.14 19.33 26.96
N LYS A 3 -30.44 18.48 25.97
CA LYS A 3 -30.07 17.05 25.92
C LYS A 3 -28.54 16.92 25.79
N ARG A 4 -27.84 16.46 26.82
CA ARG A 4 -26.42 16.07 26.72
C ARG A 4 -26.32 14.68 26.06
N ARG A 5 -25.80 14.68 24.83
CA ARG A 5 -25.58 13.50 23.99
C ARG A 5 -24.48 12.63 24.59
N SER A 6 -24.81 11.35 24.76
CA SER A 6 -23.91 10.25 25.09
C SER A 6 -22.70 10.20 24.15
N SER A 7 -21.50 10.34 24.71
CA SER A 7 -20.24 10.06 24.03
C SER A 7 -20.18 8.57 23.69
N GLY A 8 -20.52 8.25 22.45
CA GLY A 8 -20.39 6.90 21.89
C GLY A 8 -18.96 6.42 22.08
N ARG A 9 -18.78 5.49 23.02
CA ARG A 9 -17.57 4.70 23.21
C ARG A 9 -17.23 4.09 21.85
N GLN A 10 -16.19 4.60 21.17
CA GLN A 10 -15.70 4.01 19.93
C GLN A 10 -15.38 2.55 20.21
N LYS A 11 -16.18 1.66 19.60
CA LYS A 11 -15.97 0.21 19.68
C LYS A 11 -14.55 -0.08 19.14
N PRO A 12 -13.76 -0.95 19.80
CA PRO A 12 -12.46 -1.33 19.28
C PRO A 12 -12.65 -1.91 17.88
N ALA A 13 -11.88 -1.42 16.89
CA ALA A 13 -11.95 -1.88 15.52
C ALA A 13 -11.83 -3.42 15.50
N LYS A 14 -12.90 -4.12 15.06
CA LYS A 14 -12.88 -5.58 14.80
C LYS A 14 -11.55 -5.90 14.10
N LYS A 15 -10.88 -7.02 14.44
CA LYS A 15 -9.74 -7.56 13.67
C LYS A 15 -10.17 -7.69 12.20
N ARG A 16 -9.98 -6.66 11.38
CA ARG A 16 -10.50 -6.58 10.00
C ARG A 16 -9.68 -7.51 9.14
N ARG A 17 -10.12 -8.75 8.93
CA ARG A 17 -9.47 -9.72 8.02
C ARG A 17 -9.25 -9.06 6.66
N LEU A 18 -8.15 -9.38 5.99
CA LEU A 18 -7.97 -8.97 4.59
C LEU A 18 -9.09 -9.56 3.73
N PRO A 19 -9.47 -8.88 2.64
CA PRO A 19 -10.42 -9.44 1.68
C PRO A 19 -9.90 -10.77 1.11
N ASP A 20 -10.82 -11.63 0.67
CA ASP A 20 -10.47 -12.92 0.07
C ASP A 20 -9.69 -12.73 -1.23
N ARG A 21 -10.04 -11.69 -2.00
CA ARG A 21 -9.31 -11.19 -3.17
C ARG A 21 -8.33 -10.10 -2.76
N LEU A 22 -7.04 -10.28 -3.05
CA LEU A 22 -6.00 -9.27 -2.82
C LEU A 22 -5.79 -8.42 -4.06
N VAL A 23 -5.65 -7.11 -3.87
CA VAL A 23 -5.35 -6.18 -4.96
C VAL A 23 -3.92 -5.66 -4.77
N PHE A 24 -3.08 -5.85 -5.78
CA PHE A 24 -1.72 -5.31 -5.80
C PHE A 24 -1.69 -4.02 -6.62
N PHE A 25 -1.19 -2.95 -6.02
CA PHE A 25 -0.97 -1.68 -6.69
C PHE A 25 0.48 -1.63 -7.17
N ILE A 26 0.67 -1.51 -8.47
CA ILE A 26 1.97 -1.57 -9.13
C ILE A 26 2.42 -0.15 -9.46
N ASP A 27 3.54 0.23 -8.86
CA ASP A 27 4.22 1.49 -9.09
C ASP A 27 4.82 1.59 -10.51
N GLU A 28 5.02 2.81 -11.01
CA GLU A 28 5.46 3.07 -12.39
C GLU A 28 6.80 2.41 -12.73
N CYS A 29 7.68 2.29 -11.73
CA CYS A 29 9.03 1.75 -11.90
C CYS A 29 9.10 0.22 -11.90
N LEU A 30 7.99 -0.51 -11.76
CA LEU A 30 8.01 -1.97 -11.54
C LEU A 30 7.16 -2.76 -12.53
N GLY A 31 7.80 -3.50 -13.45
CA GLY A 31 7.19 -4.60 -14.23
C GLY A 31 6.05 -4.23 -15.20
N GLY A 32 5.41 -3.08 -15.03
CA GLY A 32 4.33 -2.53 -15.84
C GLY A 32 3.19 -3.51 -16.07
N ARG A 33 2.57 -3.42 -17.25
CA ARG A 33 1.41 -4.24 -17.64
C ARG A 33 1.68 -5.74 -17.58
N ARG A 34 2.91 -6.20 -17.87
CA ARG A 34 3.27 -7.63 -17.81
C ARG A 34 3.11 -8.20 -16.40
N LEU A 35 3.59 -7.48 -15.38
CA LEU A 35 3.42 -7.88 -14.00
C LEU A 35 1.94 -7.88 -13.60
N ALA A 36 1.18 -6.87 -14.03
CA ALA A 36 -0.26 -6.80 -13.75
C ALA A 36 -1.01 -8.00 -14.33
N GLU A 37 -0.74 -8.37 -15.58
CA GLU A 37 -1.34 -9.53 -16.24
C GLU A 37 -0.94 -10.85 -15.55
N ALA A 38 0.34 -11.02 -15.22
CA ALA A 38 0.83 -12.21 -14.53
C ALA A 38 0.17 -12.40 -13.14
N LEU A 39 -0.01 -11.31 -12.39
CA LEU A 39 -0.70 -11.34 -11.10
C LEU A 39 -2.21 -11.61 -11.26
N LYS A 40 -2.87 -11.00 -12.25
CA LYS A 40 -4.30 -11.24 -12.55
C LYS A 40 -4.59 -12.67 -13.01
N ALA A 41 -3.61 -13.36 -13.59
CA ALA A 41 -3.72 -14.78 -13.94
C ALA A 41 -3.72 -15.70 -12.70
N CYS A 42 -3.32 -15.20 -11.53
CA CYS A 42 -3.31 -15.96 -10.30
C CYS A 42 -4.67 -15.92 -9.57
N PRO A 43 -5.06 -17.01 -8.87
CA PRO A 43 -6.36 -17.08 -8.22
C PRO A 43 -6.47 -16.09 -7.05
N ASN A 44 -7.61 -15.41 -6.94
CA ASN A 44 -7.92 -14.43 -5.88
C ASN A 44 -6.96 -13.23 -5.83
N VAL A 45 -6.37 -12.89 -6.97
CA VAL A 45 -5.47 -11.76 -7.10
C VAL A 45 -6.01 -10.79 -8.16
N ASP A 46 -5.86 -9.51 -7.89
CA ASP A 46 -6.02 -8.44 -8.84
C ASP A 46 -4.80 -7.54 -8.84
N ALA A 47 -4.66 -6.74 -9.90
CA ALA A 47 -3.60 -5.75 -10.01
C ALA A 47 -4.11 -4.45 -10.62
N ILE A 48 -3.64 -3.33 -10.08
CA ILE A 48 -3.92 -1.97 -10.58
C ILE A 48 -2.58 -1.31 -10.85
N LEU A 49 -2.42 -0.74 -12.03
CA LEU A 49 -1.24 0.07 -12.35
C LEU A 49 -1.46 1.49 -11.83
N LEU A 50 -0.40 2.17 -11.38
CA LEU A 50 -0.50 3.57 -10.96
C LEU A 50 -1.17 4.44 -12.02
N GLN A 51 -0.82 4.23 -13.31
CA GLN A 51 -1.37 5.00 -14.43
C GLN A 51 -2.86 4.73 -14.73
N GLU A 52 -3.46 3.69 -14.16
CA GLU A 52 -4.89 3.42 -14.31
C GLU A 52 -5.74 4.35 -13.43
N GLU A 53 -5.21 4.77 -12.27
CA GLU A 53 -5.94 5.56 -11.28
C GLU A 53 -5.36 6.98 -11.09
N PHE A 54 -4.10 7.20 -11.44
CA PHE A 54 -3.39 8.46 -11.22
C PHE A 54 -2.64 8.93 -12.47
N GLU A 55 -2.43 10.25 -12.58
CA GLU A 55 -1.60 10.83 -13.63
C GLU A 55 -0.14 10.38 -13.49
N ARG A 56 0.56 10.25 -14.62
CA ARG A 56 1.99 9.89 -14.64
C ARG A 56 2.80 10.92 -13.85
N GLY A 57 3.71 10.47 -12.99
CA GLY A 57 4.51 11.34 -12.12
C GLY A 57 3.74 11.95 -10.94
N CYS A 58 2.57 11.39 -10.58
CA CYS A 58 1.87 11.74 -9.35
C CYS A 58 2.75 11.52 -8.12
N ASP A 59 2.82 12.51 -7.24
CA ASP A 59 3.63 12.46 -6.02
C ASP A 59 3.13 11.36 -5.06
N ASP A 60 4.06 10.63 -4.45
CA ASP A 60 3.82 9.60 -3.43
C ASP A 60 2.89 10.06 -2.30
N VAL A 61 2.96 11.35 -1.94
CA VAL A 61 2.10 11.94 -0.91
C VAL A 61 0.61 11.93 -1.31
N ALA A 62 0.30 11.93 -2.60
CA ALA A 62 -1.07 11.93 -3.10
C ALA A 62 -1.66 10.51 -3.21
N TRP A 63 -0.92 9.53 -3.75
CA TRP A 63 -1.49 8.21 -4.03
C TRP A 63 -1.35 7.21 -2.86
N ILE A 64 -0.30 7.27 -2.03
CA ILE A 64 -0.10 6.32 -0.92
C ILE A 64 -1.31 6.29 0.06
N PRO A 65 -1.89 7.44 0.48
CA PRO A 65 -3.02 7.43 1.39
C PRO A 65 -4.27 6.75 0.79
N GLU A 66 -4.52 6.95 -0.51
CA GLU A 66 -5.63 6.33 -1.25
C GLU A 66 -5.45 4.80 -1.32
N VAL A 67 -4.27 4.34 -1.73
CA VAL A 67 -3.93 2.91 -1.82
C VAL A 67 -4.02 2.23 -0.45
N ALA A 68 -3.52 2.89 0.60
CA ALA A 68 -3.62 2.40 1.97
C ALA A 68 -5.07 2.35 2.49
N ALA A 69 -5.88 3.36 2.18
CA ALA A 69 -7.30 3.40 2.54
C ALA A 69 -8.10 2.26 1.88
N ASN A 70 -7.77 1.95 0.62
CA ASN A 70 -8.34 0.82 -0.13
C ASN A 70 -7.75 -0.55 0.27
N ARG A 71 -6.72 -0.57 1.13
CA ARG A 71 -6.00 -1.77 1.58
C ARG A 71 -5.35 -2.54 0.42
N TRP A 72 -5.01 -1.85 -0.65
CA TRP A 72 -4.21 -2.41 -1.72
C TRP A 72 -2.76 -2.58 -1.26
N VAL A 73 -2.06 -3.54 -1.86
CA VAL A 73 -0.69 -3.90 -1.51
C VAL A 73 0.24 -3.28 -2.54
N ILE A 74 1.13 -2.39 -2.09
CA ILE A 74 2.06 -1.67 -2.98
C ILE A 74 3.19 -2.60 -3.39
N LEU A 75 3.46 -2.68 -4.69
CA LEU A 75 4.64 -3.28 -5.27
C LEU A 75 5.48 -2.17 -5.92
N THR A 76 6.71 -2.00 -5.47
CA THR A 76 7.62 -0.98 -6.01
C THR A 76 9.05 -1.52 -6.13
N GLN A 77 9.83 -0.97 -7.06
CA GLN A 77 11.28 -1.16 -7.18
C GLN A 77 12.06 0.06 -6.72
N ASP A 78 11.38 1.15 -6.34
CA ASP A 78 12.07 2.42 -6.15
C ASP A 78 12.95 2.39 -4.89
N ASP A 79 14.24 2.55 -5.14
CA ASP A 79 15.26 2.73 -4.13
C ASP A 79 14.98 3.98 -3.27
N ALA A 80 14.35 5.02 -3.83
CA ALA A 80 13.99 6.24 -3.11
C ALA A 80 13.03 5.96 -1.94
N ILE A 81 11.96 5.19 -2.20
CA ILE A 81 10.99 4.72 -1.19
C ILE A 81 11.68 3.87 -0.11
N SER A 82 12.68 3.10 -0.51
CA SER A 82 13.41 2.21 0.40
C SER A 82 14.47 2.92 1.27
N ARG A 83 14.99 4.07 0.81
CA ARG A 83 16.11 4.80 1.42
C ARG A 83 15.67 5.98 2.27
N ARG A 84 14.53 6.58 1.97
CA ARG A 84 14.02 7.74 2.72
C ARG A 84 13.21 7.27 3.91
N GLU A 85 13.77 7.41 5.11
CA GLU A 85 13.08 7.08 6.37
C GLU A 85 11.72 7.77 6.49
N LEU A 86 11.57 8.96 5.89
CA LEU A 86 10.30 9.70 5.83
C LEU A 86 9.23 9.01 5.00
N GLU A 87 9.59 8.34 3.91
CA GLU A 87 8.64 7.63 3.04
C GLU A 87 8.22 6.30 3.68
N ILE A 88 9.16 5.58 4.30
CA ILE A 88 8.85 4.43 5.17
C ILE A 88 7.93 4.84 6.32
N ALA A 89 8.19 5.99 6.96
CA ALA A 89 7.33 6.50 8.03
C ALA A 89 5.93 6.83 7.52
N ARG A 90 5.78 7.41 6.32
CA ARG A 90 4.48 7.68 5.69
C ARG A 90 3.70 6.41 5.38
N LEU A 91 4.36 5.40 4.79
CA LEU A 91 3.75 4.09 4.55
C LEU A 91 3.25 3.47 5.88
N GLN A 92 4.05 3.55 6.94
CA GLN A 92 3.67 3.06 8.27
C GLN A 92 2.53 3.86 8.91
N GLU A 93 2.52 5.19 8.75
CA GLU A 93 1.52 6.10 9.30
C GLU A 93 0.14 5.87 8.67
N HIS A 94 0.09 5.79 7.33
CA HIS A 94 -1.14 5.51 6.59
C HIS A 94 -1.58 4.04 6.67
N GLY A 95 -0.69 3.19 7.15
CA GLY A 95 -0.97 1.79 7.37
C GLY A 95 -0.91 0.94 6.11
N ALA A 96 -0.13 1.39 5.12
CA ALA A 96 0.10 0.69 3.87
C ALA A 96 0.80 -0.66 4.09
N MET A 97 0.54 -1.58 3.17
CA MET A 97 1.28 -2.83 3.03
C MET A 97 2.11 -2.71 1.76
N ALA A 98 3.41 -2.95 1.84
CA ALA A 98 4.30 -2.76 0.71
C ALA A 98 5.34 -3.88 0.60
N PHE A 99 5.63 -4.26 -0.63
CA PHE A 99 6.76 -5.12 -1.01
C PHE A 99 7.67 -4.34 -1.95
N ILE A 100 8.92 -4.16 -1.52
CA ILE A 100 9.91 -3.35 -2.21
C ILE A 100 10.97 -4.28 -2.79
N LEU A 101 11.07 -4.34 -4.11
CA LEU A 101 12.16 -5.04 -4.80
C LEU A 101 13.45 -4.21 -4.67
N THR A 102 14.50 -4.80 -4.10
CA THR A 102 15.74 -4.06 -3.75
C THR A 102 16.86 -4.16 -4.78
N GLU A 103 16.64 -4.79 -5.93
CA GLU A 103 17.64 -4.94 -7.00
C GLU A 103 17.06 -4.45 -8.34
N GLY A 104 17.79 -3.54 -9.00
CA GLY A 104 17.31 -2.82 -10.18
C GLY A 104 17.68 -3.43 -11.54
N SER A 105 18.31 -4.60 -11.59
CA SER A 105 18.83 -5.19 -12.83
C SER A 105 17.96 -6.31 -13.42
N LEU A 106 16.69 -6.39 -13.04
CA LEU A 106 15.77 -7.42 -13.54
C LEU A 106 14.92 -6.90 -14.69
N SER A 107 14.74 -7.71 -15.73
CA SER A 107 13.77 -7.45 -16.79
C SER A 107 12.34 -7.54 -16.25
N GLY A 108 11.39 -6.92 -16.95
CA GLY A 108 9.97 -7.00 -16.59
C GLY A 108 9.43 -8.45 -16.52
N GLN A 109 9.97 -9.38 -17.32
CA GLN A 109 9.62 -10.79 -17.23
C GLN A 109 10.15 -11.42 -15.94
N GLN A 110 11.44 -11.23 -15.63
CA GLN A 110 12.04 -11.74 -14.39
C GLN A 110 11.35 -11.17 -13.15
N ILE A 111 10.95 -9.90 -13.18
CA ILE A 111 10.16 -9.29 -12.11
C ILE A 111 8.80 -9.99 -11.98
N SER A 112 8.13 -10.26 -13.09
CA SER A 112 6.82 -10.94 -13.10
C SER A 112 6.93 -12.34 -12.51
N ASP A 113 7.90 -13.14 -12.98
CA ASP A 113 8.13 -14.50 -12.49
C ASP A 113 8.45 -14.48 -10.99
N LEU A 114 9.34 -13.58 -10.57
CA LEU A 114 9.72 -13.39 -9.16
C LEU A 114 8.51 -13.12 -8.25
N PHE A 115 7.63 -12.21 -8.64
CA PHE A 115 6.46 -11.87 -7.82
C PHE A 115 5.40 -12.97 -7.83
N VAL A 116 5.21 -13.65 -8.96
CA VAL A 116 4.31 -14.81 -9.05
C VAL A 116 4.81 -15.95 -8.16
N GLU A 117 6.10 -16.25 -8.19
CA GLU A 117 6.72 -17.25 -7.30
C GLU A 117 6.64 -16.85 -5.82
N ALA A 118 6.82 -15.57 -5.51
CA ALA A 118 6.72 -15.05 -4.15
C ALA A 118 5.28 -14.92 -3.63
N LEU A 119 4.28 -14.93 -4.51
CA LEU A 119 2.87 -14.65 -4.22
C LEU A 119 2.28 -15.52 -3.09
N PRO A 120 2.51 -16.85 -3.01
CA PRO A 120 1.99 -17.66 -1.91
C PRO A 120 2.55 -17.22 -0.55
N LYS A 121 3.84 -16.85 -0.52
CA LYS A 121 4.52 -16.39 0.69
C LYS A 121 4.05 -15.00 1.10
N MET A 122 3.89 -14.09 0.14
CA MET A 122 3.34 -12.74 0.35
C MET A 122 1.91 -12.83 0.90
N THR A 123 1.06 -13.64 0.28
CA THR A 123 -0.32 -13.88 0.72
C THR A 123 -0.39 -14.42 2.14
N ARG A 124 0.50 -15.37 2.49
CA ARG A 124 0.59 -15.92 3.85
C ARG A 124 0.99 -14.85 4.87
N ILE A 125 1.94 -13.98 4.53
CA ILE A 125 2.37 -12.86 5.37
C ILE A 125 1.22 -11.89 5.59
N LEU A 126 0.58 -11.44 4.50
CA LEU A 126 -0.54 -10.50 4.53
C LEU A 126 -1.69 -11.06 5.41
N ARG A 127 -2.08 -12.32 5.20
CA ARG A 127 -3.14 -12.96 6.00
C ARG A 127 -2.76 -13.15 7.46
N ARG A 128 -1.49 -13.45 7.77
CA ARG A 128 -0.99 -13.60 9.14
C ARG A 128 -0.96 -12.28 9.88
N TYR A 129 -0.64 -11.20 9.19
CA TYR A 129 -0.45 -9.90 9.79
C TYR A 129 -1.43 -8.89 9.22
N ASN A 130 -2.50 -8.63 9.95
CA ASN A 130 -3.44 -7.56 9.62
C ASN A 130 -2.90 -6.17 10.04
N ARG A 131 -1.63 -5.91 9.76
CA ARG A 131 -0.90 -4.71 10.18
C ARG A 131 -0.15 -4.12 8.99
N PRO A 132 0.18 -2.82 9.05
CA PRO A 132 1.08 -2.21 8.07
C PRO A 132 2.41 -2.94 8.16
N ILE A 133 2.84 -3.54 7.06
CA ILE A 133 4.17 -4.16 6.99
C ILE A 133 4.80 -3.83 5.65
N ILE A 134 6.07 -3.49 5.74
CA ILE A 134 6.94 -3.24 4.61
C ILE A 134 7.94 -4.40 4.59
N TYR A 135 7.98 -5.10 3.46
CA TYR A 135 8.94 -6.17 3.19
C TYR A 135 9.83 -5.78 2.03
N LYS A 136 11.09 -6.16 2.12
CA LYS A 136 12.03 -6.18 0.99
C LYS A 136 11.96 -7.53 0.30
N VAL A 137 11.98 -7.51 -1.04
CA VAL A 137 12.05 -8.66 -1.93
C VAL A 137 13.44 -8.65 -2.58
N SER A 138 14.22 -9.71 -2.42
CA SER A 138 15.50 -9.88 -3.15
C SER A 138 15.27 -10.48 -4.54
N LYS A 139 16.28 -10.47 -5.43
CA LYS A 139 16.22 -11.20 -6.72
C LYS A 139 15.95 -12.71 -6.60
N SER A 140 16.21 -13.29 -5.43
CA SER A 140 15.95 -14.71 -5.15
C SER A 140 14.56 -14.97 -4.57
N GLY A 141 13.71 -13.95 -4.47
CA GLY A 141 12.36 -14.06 -3.90
C GLY A 141 12.36 -14.13 -2.37
N ALA A 142 13.50 -13.87 -1.73
CA ALA A 142 13.57 -13.84 -0.28
C ALA A 142 12.87 -12.57 0.25
N LEU A 143 12.04 -12.76 1.27
CA LEU A 143 11.26 -11.68 1.88
C LEU A 143 11.85 -11.33 3.25
N SER A 144 12.35 -10.11 3.39
CA SER A 144 12.96 -9.59 4.62
C SER A 144 12.15 -8.42 5.15
N ARG A 145 11.71 -8.48 6.41
CA ARG A 145 10.88 -7.42 6.99
C ARG A 145 11.71 -6.17 7.29
N LEU A 146 11.29 -5.02 6.76
CA LEU A 146 11.84 -3.74 7.17
C LEU A 146 11.19 -3.35 8.51
N ALA A 147 12.00 -3.09 9.54
CA ALA A 147 11.55 -2.99 10.92
C ALA A 147 10.31 -2.07 11.09
N GLY A 148 9.17 -2.64 11.48
CA GLY A 148 7.98 -1.88 11.87
C GLY A 148 8.08 -1.48 13.33
N LYS A 149 8.25 -0.18 13.64
CA LYS A 149 8.09 0.32 15.01
C LYS A 149 6.69 -0.08 15.51
N LYS A 150 6.58 -0.58 16.76
CA LYS A 150 5.27 -0.80 17.40
C LYS A 150 4.50 0.54 17.34
N ARG A 151 3.30 0.57 16.72
CA ARG A 151 2.45 1.78 16.64
C ARG A 151 2.46 2.51 17.99
N LYS A 152 2.96 3.76 18.04
CA LYS A 152 2.44 4.73 19.02
C LYS A 152 1.02 5.09 18.55
N LYS A 153 0.08 5.23 19.50
CA LYS A 153 -1.32 5.56 19.22
C LYS A 153 -1.36 6.74 18.23
N THR A 154 -1.92 6.55 17.04
CA THR A 154 -2.18 7.63 16.09
C THR A 154 -3.04 8.70 16.78
N PRO A 155 -2.77 10.00 16.61
CA PRO A 155 -3.79 11.01 16.86
C PRO A 155 -4.99 10.70 15.95
N GLY A 156 -6.20 11.04 16.40
CA GLY A 156 -7.43 10.80 15.63
C GLY A 156 -7.36 11.38 14.20
N PRO A 157 -8.28 10.98 13.31
CA PRO A 157 -8.28 11.41 11.91
C PRO A 157 -8.19 12.94 11.85
N MET A 158 -7.12 13.42 11.22
CA MET A 158 -6.90 14.84 10.97
C MET A 158 -8.04 15.34 10.05
N PRO A 159 -8.65 16.50 10.34
CA PRO A 159 -9.78 16.99 9.56
C PRO A 159 -9.36 17.18 8.10
N ARG A 160 -10.23 16.76 7.17
CA ARG A 160 -10.05 16.91 5.73
C ARG A 160 -9.56 18.34 5.42
N PRO A 161 -8.51 18.53 4.60
CA PRO A 161 -8.13 19.86 4.16
C PRO A 161 -9.36 20.50 3.51
N LYS A 162 -9.77 21.66 4.02
CA LYS A 162 -10.90 22.40 3.46
C LYS A 162 -10.53 22.73 2.02
N GLN A 163 -11.28 22.19 1.06
CA GLN A 163 -11.13 22.61 -0.32
C GLN A 163 -11.31 24.14 -0.40
N PRO A 164 -10.45 24.86 -1.13
CA PRO A 164 -10.65 26.28 -1.33
C PRO A 164 -12.00 26.47 -2.01
N LYS A 165 -12.86 27.29 -1.40
CA LYS A 165 -14.17 27.63 -1.96
C LYS A 165 -13.94 28.16 -3.37
N ARG A 166 -14.46 27.48 -4.39
CA ARG A 166 -14.61 28.02 -5.74
C ARG A 166 -15.34 29.37 -5.60
N ARG A 167 -14.59 30.45 -5.80
CA ARG A 167 -15.14 31.80 -5.84
C ARG A 167 -15.68 31.99 -7.26
N GLY A 168 -16.98 31.90 -7.39
CA GLY A 168 -17.74 32.28 -8.59
C GLY A 168 -19.15 32.60 -8.13
N GLN A 169 -19.85 33.60 -8.65
CA GLN A 169 -19.57 34.63 -9.65
C GLN A 169 -20.38 35.87 -9.17
N LYS A 170 -19.97 37.07 -9.56
CA LYS A 170 -20.83 38.25 -9.47
C LYS A 170 -21.92 38.17 -10.53
#